data_AF-A0A2E2TQ07-F1
#
_entry.id   AF-A0A2E2TQ07-F1
#
_cell.length_a   1.000
_cell.length_b   1.000
_cell.length_c   1.000
_cell.angle_alpha   90.00
_cell.angle_beta   90.00
_cell.angle_gamma   90.00
#
_symmetry.space_group_name_H-M   'P 1'
#
loop_
_entity.id
_entity.type
_entity.pdbx_description
1 polymer ?
#
loop_
_entity_poly.entity_id
_entity_poly.type
_entity_poly.pdbx_seq_one_letter_code
_entity_poly.pdbx_strand_id
1 'polypeptide(L)'
;MLYDMVASEEDVTKVVTTNVTNMRALFFNATSFDQDISNWDVSNVSSMYKLFNKASNFNQDIGSWDVSNVHFMIGMFYKAISFNQDILIWNVSKVTMCEDFSKDATAWTLPKPNFTNCSE
;
A
#
# COMPACT_ATOMS: atom_id res chain seq x y z
N MET A 1 18.57 -0.26 4.27
CA MET A 1 18.01 -1.64 4.17
C MET A 1 16.72 -1.72 3.36
N LEU A 2 15.81 -0.75 3.41
CA LEU A 2 14.83 -0.43 2.33
C LEU A 2 14.20 0.91 2.65
N TYR A 3 13.86 1.10 3.93
CA TYR A 3 13.48 2.39 4.50
C TYR A 3 14.50 3.50 4.18
N ASP A 4 15.80 3.21 4.35
CA ASP A 4 16.85 4.19 4.03
C ASP A 4 16.86 4.56 2.54
N MET A 5 16.62 3.60 1.64
CA MET A 5 16.56 3.85 0.20
C MET A 5 15.38 4.75 -0.15
N VAL A 6 14.23 4.53 0.49
CA VAL A 6 13.06 5.41 0.33
C VAL A 6 13.36 6.81 0.88
N ALA A 7 14.01 6.91 2.03
CA ALA A 7 14.37 8.19 2.65
C ALA A 7 15.44 8.97 1.87
N SER A 8 16.32 8.29 1.14
CA SER A 8 17.32 8.87 0.24
C SER A 8 16.83 9.01 -1.21
N GLU A 9 15.56 8.72 -1.49
CA GLU A 9 14.95 8.74 -2.82
C GLU A 9 15.70 7.88 -3.87
N GLU A 10 16.34 6.80 -3.41
CA GLU A 10 17.00 5.83 -4.27
C GLU A 10 15.99 5.04 -5.12
N ASP A 11 16.50 4.43 -6.21
CA ASP A 11 15.72 3.52 -7.05
C ASP A 11 15.35 2.26 -6.25
N VAL A 12 14.05 2.09 -5.98
CA VAL A 12 13.51 0.92 -5.28
C VAL A 12 12.81 -0.06 -6.23
N THR A 13 12.79 0.21 -7.53
CA THR A 13 12.12 -0.62 -8.56
C THR A 13 12.75 -2.00 -8.72
N LYS A 14 14.01 -2.18 -8.29
CA LYS A 14 14.76 -3.45 -8.42
C LYS A 14 15.00 -4.16 -7.09
N VAL A 15 14.36 -3.71 -6.02
CA VAL A 15 14.49 -4.34 -4.71
C VAL A 15 13.79 -5.71 -4.71
N VAL A 16 14.47 -6.73 -4.18
CA VAL A 16 13.88 -8.05 -3.98
C VAL A 16 13.04 -8.05 -2.70
N THR A 17 11.72 -8.21 -2.84
CA THR A 17 10.76 -8.20 -1.71
C THR A 17 10.24 -9.57 -1.31
N THR A 18 10.67 -10.65 -1.97
CA THR A 18 10.12 -12.02 -1.82
C THR A 18 10.13 -12.56 -0.39
N ASN A 19 11.03 -12.08 0.48
CA ASN A 19 11.11 -12.50 1.89
C ASN A 19 10.60 -11.43 2.88
N VAL A 20 10.04 -10.33 2.38
CA VAL A 20 9.50 -9.26 3.24
C VAL A 20 8.14 -9.71 3.77
N THR A 21 8.01 -9.76 5.09
CA THR A 21 6.76 -10.13 5.77
C THR A 21 6.03 -8.92 6.37
N ASN A 22 6.68 -7.77 6.41
CA ASN A 22 6.19 -6.55 7.05
C ASN A 22 6.63 -5.32 6.25
N MET A 23 5.65 -4.57 5.72
CA MET A 23 5.86 -3.33 4.97
C MET A 23 5.31 -2.12 5.71
N ARG A 24 5.23 -2.19 7.05
CA ARG A 24 4.68 -1.12 7.87
C ARG A 24 5.36 0.22 7.59
N ALA A 25 4.56 1.21 7.22
CA ALA A 25 4.95 2.61 7.10
C ALA A 25 6.17 2.87 6.20
N LEU A 26 6.44 2.01 5.22
CA LEU A 26 7.64 2.11 4.39
C LEU A 26 7.69 3.42 3.57
N PHE A 27 6.55 3.88 3.07
CA PHE A 27 6.41 5.14 2.35
C PHE A 27 5.66 6.21 3.16
N PHE A 28 5.70 6.11 4.49
CA PHE A 28 5.05 7.09 5.35
C PHE A 28 5.62 8.49 5.08
N ASN A 29 4.75 9.42 4.69
CA ASN A 29 5.10 10.80 4.38
C ASN A 29 6.15 10.95 3.25
N ALA A 30 6.32 9.93 2.39
CA ALA A 30 7.15 10.01 1.20
C ALA A 30 6.39 10.78 0.09
N THR A 31 6.24 12.09 0.27
CA THR A 31 5.36 12.92 -0.57
C THR A 31 5.78 12.98 -2.03
N SER A 32 7.07 12.79 -2.33
CA SER A 32 7.65 12.75 -3.68
C SER A 32 7.58 11.36 -4.34
N PHE A 33 7.24 10.31 -3.59
CA PHE A 33 7.33 8.93 -4.07
C PHE A 33 6.23 8.60 -5.10
N ASP A 34 6.65 8.15 -6.28
CA ASP A 34 5.77 7.65 -7.35
C ASP A 34 6.51 6.65 -8.27
N GLN A 35 7.51 5.93 -7.74
CA GLN A 35 8.26 4.95 -8.53
C GLN A 35 7.42 3.68 -8.77
N ASP A 36 7.58 3.07 -9.95
CA ASP A 36 6.89 1.83 -10.32
C ASP A 36 7.35 0.66 -9.44
N ILE A 37 6.43 0.18 -8.61
CA ILE A 37 6.59 -0.98 -7.71
C ILE A 37 5.60 -2.10 -8.05
N SER A 38 5.02 -2.06 -9.25
CA SER A 38 4.08 -3.09 -9.73
C SER A 38 4.71 -4.49 -9.76
N ASN A 39 6.04 -4.56 -9.82
CA ASN A 39 6.84 -5.78 -9.86
C ASN A 39 7.20 -6.36 -8.48
N TRP A 40 6.88 -5.67 -7.39
CA TRP A 40 7.18 -6.16 -6.05
C TRP A 40 6.35 -7.42 -5.73
N ASP A 41 7.04 -8.46 -5.24
CA ASP A 41 6.37 -9.61 -4.65
C ASP A 41 5.99 -9.28 -3.21
N VAL A 42 4.69 -9.16 -2.96
CA VAL A 42 4.12 -8.90 -1.62
C VAL A 42 3.36 -10.11 -1.06
N SER A 43 3.47 -11.28 -1.71
CA SER A 43 2.70 -12.49 -1.35
C SER A 43 2.98 -12.99 0.07
N ASN A 44 4.15 -12.69 0.63
CA ASN A 44 4.52 -13.07 2.01
C ASN A 44 4.22 -11.98 3.06
N VAL A 45 3.69 -10.83 2.65
CA VAL A 45 3.45 -9.70 3.56
C VAL A 45 2.21 -9.95 4.40
N SER A 46 2.36 -9.84 5.71
CA SER A 46 1.26 -9.94 6.68
C SER A 46 0.74 -8.58 7.16
N SER A 47 1.53 -7.50 6.99
CA SER A 47 1.19 -6.15 7.45
C SER A 47 1.57 -5.08 6.44
N MET A 48 0.58 -4.28 6.04
CA MET A 48 0.71 -3.08 5.20
C MET A 48 0.25 -1.83 5.96
N TYR A 49 0.30 -1.87 7.29
CA TYR A 49 -0.09 -0.75 8.16
C TYR A 49 0.58 0.55 7.70
N LYS A 50 -0.23 1.56 7.35
CA LYS A 50 0.22 2.88 6.90
C LYS A 50 1.24 2.89 5.76
N LEU A 51 1.27 1.87 4.90
CA LEU A 51 2.30 1.72 3.86
C LEU A 51 2.48 3.00 3.02
N PHE A 52 1.40 3.61 2.53
CA PHE A 52 1.38 4.83 1.70
C PHE A 52 0.74 6.02 2.42
N ASN A 53 0.71 6.01 3.75
CA ASN A 53 0.10 7.08 4.52
C ASN A 53 0.83 8.40 4.26
N LYS A 54 0.12 9.42 3.76
CA LYS A 54 0.66 10.71 3.30
C LYS A 54 1.68 10.63 2.15
N ALA A 55 1.77 9.51 1.42
CA ALA A 55 2.48 9.46 0.15
C ALA A 55 1.65 10.17 -0.92
N SER A 56 1.60 11.50 -0.86
CA SER A 56 0.58 12.31 -1.53
C SER A 56 0.61 12.19 -3.05
N ASN A 57 1.78 11.95 -3.66
CA ASN A 57 1.94 11.85 -5.10
C ASN A 57 1.81 10.43 -5.65
N PHE A 58 1.82 9.41 -4.78
CA PHE A 58 1.84 8.01 -5.21
C PHE A 58 0.55 7.65 -5.97
N ASN A 59 0.70 7.17 -7.20
CA ASN A 59 -0.41 6.73 -8.05
C ASN A 59 -0.03 5.60 -9.02
N GLN A 60 0.95 4.77 -8.67
CA GLN A 60 1.36 3.64 -9.51
C GLN A 60 0.39 2.47 -9.40
N ASP A 61 0.24 1.72 -10.49
CA ASP A 61 -0.58 0.52 -10.55
C ASP A 61 0.02 -0.58 -9.67
N ILE A 62 -0.80 -1.05 -8.72
CA ILE A 62 -0.50 -2.13 -7.79
C ILE A 62 -1.65 -3.17 -7.77
N GLY A 63 -2.54 -3.14 -8.76
CA GLY A 63 -3.65 -4.08 -8.87
C GLY A 63 -3.21 -5.54 -8.99
N SER A 64 -1.98 -5.77 -9.47
CA SER A 64 -1.34 -7.09 -9.62
C SER A 64 -0.86 -7.72 -8.30
N TRP A 65 -0.79 -6.95 -7.21
CA TRP A 65 -0.26 -7.42 -5.94
C TRP A 65 -1.10 -8.54 -5.31
N ASP A 66 -0.46 -9.64 -4.93
CA ASP A 66 -1.09 -10.68 -4.12
C ASP A 66 -1.09 -10.29 -2.63
N VAL A 67 -2.20 -9.68 -2.19
CA VAL A 67 -2.40 -9.28 -0.79
C VAL A 67 -3.10 -10.35 0.05
N SER A 68 -3.25 -11.59 -0.44
CA SER A 68 -4.06 -12.64 0.20
C SER A 68 -3.54 -13.14 1.56
N ASN A 69 -2.35 -12.70 1.97
CA ASN A 69 -1.75 -12.99 3.28
C ASN A 69 -1.75 -11.78 4.24
N VAL A 70 -2.25 -10.61 3.81
CA VAL A 70 -2.27 -9.40 4.62
C VAL A 70 -3.40 -9.45 5.65
N HIS A 71 -3.08 -9.11 6.90
CA HIS A 71 -4.02 -9.03 8.02
C HIS A 71 -4.31 -7.57 8.43
N PHE A 72 -3.35 -6.66 8.20
CA PHE A 72 -3.43 -5.27 8.68
C PHE A 72 -3.24 -4.26 7.52
N MET A 73 -4.26 -3.45 7.26
CA MET A 73 -4.26 -2.37 6.25
C MET A 73 -4.67 -0.99 6.82
N ILE A 74 -4.62 -0.84 8.15
CA ILE A 74 -4.98 0.41 8.85
C ILE A 74 -4.25 1.61 8.23
N GLY A 75 -5.03 2.58 7.76
CA GLY A 75 -4.54 3.83 7.17
C GLY A 75 -3.54 3.65 6.03
N MET A 76 -3.60 2.54 5.29
CA MET A 76 -2.66 2.20 4.20
C MET A 76 -2.52 3.35 3.18
N PHE A 77 -3.63 3.96 2.79
CA PHE A 77 -3.71 5.10 1.87
C PHE A 77 -4.26 6.37 2.53
N TYR A 78 -4.20 6.47 3.86
CA TYR A 78 -4.65 7.68 4.55
C TYR A 78 -3.87 8.90 4.04
N LYS A 79 -4.57 9.90 3.49
CA LYS A 79 -3.97 11.07 2.83
C LYS A 79 -3.04 10.76 1.65
N ALA A 80 -3.20 9.62 0.97
CA ALA A 80 -2.58 9.37 -0.34
C ALA A 80 -3.39 10.12 -1.41
N ILE A 81 -3.19 11.44 -1.48
CA ILE A 81 -4.08 12.38 -2.18
C ILE A 81 -4.33 11.99 -3.64
N SER A 82 -3.28 11.62 -4.38
CA SER A 82 -3.33 11.34 -5.82
C SER A 82 -3.70 9.91 -6.19
N PHE A 83 -3.74 8.98 -5.23
CA PHE A 83 -3.96 7.57 -5.52
C PHE A 83 -5.36 7.33 -6.08
N ASN A 84 -5.45 6.69 -7.25
CA ASN A 84 -6.71 6.34 -7.91
C ASN A 84 -6.49 5.16 -8.87
N GLN A 85 -6.13 3.99 -8.34
CA GLN A 85 -5.91 2.77 -9.10
C GLN A 85 -6.97 1.70 -8.81
N ASP A 86 -7.18 0.81 -9.79
CA ASP A 86 -8.10 -0.31 -9.63
C ASP A 86 -7.42 -1.44 -8.85
N ILE A 87 -7.89 -1.64 -7.63
CA ILE A 87 -7.45 -2.71 -6.74
C ILE A 87 -8.63 -3.58 -6.28
N LEU A 88 -9.76 -3.52 -6.99
CA LEU A 88 -10.98 -4.25 -6.61
C LEU A 88 -10.76 -5.77 -6.59
N ILE A 89 -9.80 -6.25 -7.39
CA ILE A 89 -9.46 -7.68 -7.50
C ILE A 89 -8.70 -8.23 -6.27
N TRP A 90 -8.19 -7.37 -5.39
CA TRP A 90 -7.43 -7.80 -4.22
C TRP A 90 -8.26 -8.71 -3.31
N ASN A 91 -7.68 -9.87 -2.96
CA ASN A 91 -8.26 -10.77 -1.98
C ASN A 91 -8.00 -10.25 -0.55
N VAL A 92 -8.94 -9.47 -0.02
CA VAL A 92 -8.88 -8.90 1.34
C VAL A 92 -9.55 -9.76 2.41
N SER A 93 -9.84 -11.04 2.12
CA SER A 93 -10.59 -11.92 3.04
C SER A 93 -9.89 -12.18 4.38
N LYS A 94 -8.57 -11.98 4.50
CA LYS A 94 -7.83 -12.12 5.76
C LYS A 94 -7.61 -10.81 6.51
N VAL A 95 -8.00 -9.67 5.94
CA VAL A 95 -7.79 -8.36 6.57
C VAL A 95 -8.76 -8.18 7.72
N THR A 96 -8.24 -8.04 8.94
CA THR A 96 -9.04 -7.87 10.16
C THR A 96 -8.94 -6.47 10.75
N MET A 97 -8.09 -5.60 10.21
CA MET A 97 -7.98 -4.20 10.61
C MET A 97 -7.74 -3.31 9.38
N CYS A 98 -8.72 -2.46 9.05
CA CYS A 98 -8.74 -1.60 7.86
C CYS A 98 -9.23 -0.17 8.18
N GLU A 99 -9.18 0.25 9.43
CA GLU A 99 -9.65 1.57 9.86
C GLU A 99 -8.89 2.67 9.09
N ASP A 100 -9.63 3.70 8.67
CA ASP A 100 -9.11 4.83 7.90
C ASP A 100 -8.36 4.41 6.60
N PHE A 101 -8.61 3.22 6.04
CA PHE A 101 -7.87 2.60 4.91
C PHE A 101 -7.49 3.63 3.82
N SER A 102 -8.48 4.39 3.35
CA SER A 102 -8.32 5.42 2.31
C SER A 102 -8.85 6.79 2.73
N LYS A 103 -8.97 7.08 4.03
CA LYS A 103 -9.52 8.36 4.47
C LYS A 103 -8.64 9.52 4.02
N ASP A 104 -9.27 10.58 3.53
CA ASP A 104 -8.64 11.75 2.92
C ASP A 104 -7.80 11.44 1.64
N ALA A 105 -7.95 10.27 1.01
CA ALA A 105 -7.43 9.99 -0.33
C ALA A 105 -8.37 10.61 -1.39
N THR A 106 -8.28 11.93 -1.54
CA THR A 106 -9.33 12.73 -2.20
C THR A 106 -9.50 12.50 -3.71
N ALA A 107 -8.48 12.01 -4.43
CA ALA A 107 -8.60 11.70 -5.85
C ALA A 107 -9.22 10.31 -6.12
N TRP A 108 -9.36 9.45 -5.09
CA TRP A 108 -9.74 8.06 -5.28
C TRP A 108 -11.26 7.89 -5.51
N THR A 109 -11.60 7.72 -6.78
CA THR A 109 -12.98 7.58 -7.28
C THR A 109 -13.34 6.15 -7.68
N LEU A 110 -12.34 5.30 -7.97
CA LEU A 110 -12.53 3.89 -8.29
C LEU A 110 -13.08 3.08 -7.10
N PRO A 111 -13.73 1.92 -7.37
CA PRO A 111 -14.19 1.02 -6.33
C PRO A 111 -13.05 0.57 -5.41
N LYS A 112 -13.35 0.52 -4.11
CA LYS A 112 -12.42 0.06 -3.07
C LYS A 112 -12.63 -1.44 -2.82
N PRO A 113 -11.62 -2.16 -2.29
CA PRO A 113 -11.79 -3.55 -1.90
C PRO A 113 -12.95 -3.73 -0.91
N ASN A 114 -13.67 -4.85 -1.03
CA ASN A 114 -14.78 -5.15 -0.14
C ASN A 114 -14.27 -5.81 1.15
N PHE A 115 -13.99 -5.02 2.18
CA PHE A 115 -13.61 -5.52 3.49
C PHE A 115 -14.83 -6.09 4.23
N THR A 116 -14.77 -7.37 4.58
CA THR A 116 -15.86 -8.09 5.26
C THR A 116 -15.57 -8.41 6.72
N ASN A 117 -14.31 -8.21 7.17
CA ASN A 117 -13.83 -8.59 8.51
C ASN A 117 -13.32 -7.40 9.33
N CYS A 118 -13.57 -6.16 8.89
CA CYS A 118 -13.25 -4.92 9.60
C CYS A 118 -14.14 -3.78 9.09
N SER A 119 -14.17 -2.67 9.83
CA SER A 119 -14.87 -1.44 9.45
C SER A 119 -13.85 -0.39 9.02
N GLU A 120 -14.11 0.27 7.89
CA GLU A 120 -13.30 1.39 7.39
C GLU A 120 -13.55 2.71 8.14
#